data_AF-A0A8X6HDP7-F1
#
_entry.id   AF-A0A8X6HDP7-F1
#
_cell.length_a   1.000
_cell.length_b   1.000
_cell.length_c   1.000
_cell.angle_alpha   90.00
_cell.angle_beta   90.00
_cell.angle_gamma   90.00
#
_symmetry.space_group_name_H-M   'P 1'
#
loop_
_entity.id
_entity.type
_entity.pdbx_description
1 polymer ?
#
loop_
_entity_poly.entity_id
_entity_poly.type
_entity_poly.pdbx_seq_one_letter_code
_entity_poly.pdbx_strand_id
1 'polypeptide(L)'
;MTFNVVQGEMVNITCDVEADPRPNAFQWTLNNTIRGTVDLKRRHPRTFNILHYVPRYLGDYGTIMCWGKNSAGVQRIPCISHIAPEGEKV
;
A
#
# COMPACT_ATOMS: atom_id res chain seq x y z
N MET A 1 -8.42 5.81 -2.42
CA MET A 1 -7.79 6.43 -3.61
C MET A 1 -7.51 5.34 -4.64
N THR A 2 -7.57 5.64 -5.94
CA THR A 2 -7.27 4.64 -7.00
C THR A 2 -6.08 5.10 -7.81
N PHE A 3 -5.14 4.17 -8.05
CA PHE A 3 -3.99 4.35 -8.92
C PHE A 3 -4.12 3.36 -10.06
N ASN A 4 -4.25 3.88 -11.28
CA ASN A 4 -4.07 3.09 -12.48
C ASN A 4 -2.56 3.07 -12.76
N VAL A 5 -1.99 1.89 -12.90
CA VAL A 5 -0.53 1.71 -13.01
C VAL A 5 -0.25 0.72 -14.13
N VAL A 6 0.66 1.10 -15.03
CA VAL A 6 1.18 0.19 -16.05
C VAL A 6 2.08 -0.85 -15.39
N GLN A 7 2.01 -2.10 -15.85
CA GLN A 7 2.85 -3.17 -15.33
C GLN A 7 4.34 -2.80 -15.42
N GLY A 8 5.05 -2.94 -14.31
CA GLY A 8 6.47 -2.61 -14.21
C GLY A 8 6.79 -1.13 -13.95
N GLU A 9 5.80 -0.22 -14.04
CA GLU A 9 5.99 1.17 -13.65
C GLU A 9 5.86 1.36 -12.14
N MET A 10 6.57 2.34 -11.59
CA MET A 10 6.54 2.65 -10.17
C MET A 10 5.45 3.67 -9.85
N VAL A 11 4.72 3.43 -8.77
CA VAL A 11 3.80 4.40 -8.16
C VAL A 11 4.17 4.63 -6.70
N ASN A 12 4.00 5.87 -6.25
CA ASN A 12 4.19 6.24 -4.83
C ASN A 12 2.83 6.35 -4.16
N ILE A 13 2.61 5.54 -3.13
CA ILE A 13 1.36 5.51 -2.37
C ILE A 13 1.64 6.06 -0.98
N THR A 14 1.01 7.19 -0.64
CA THR A 14 1.17 7.81 0.67
C THR A 14 0.07 7.31 1.63
N CYS A 15 0.48 6.81 2.79
CA CYS A 15 -0.38 6.55 3.94
C CYS A 15 -0.51 7.85 4.75
N ASP A 16 -1.51 8.64 4.42
CA ASP A 16 -1.82 9.85 5.19
C ASP A 16 -2.69 9.47 6.39
N VAL A 17 -2.12 9.58 7.59
CA VAL A 17 -2.74 9.17 8.85
C VAL A 17 -2.76 10.36 9.78
N GLU A 18 -3.96 10.84 10.09
CA GLU A 18 -4.18 11.87 11.10
C GLU A 18 -4.12 11.24 12.49
N ALA A 19 -3.07 11.57 13.25
CA ALA A 19 -2.91 11.08 14.62
C ALA A 19 -2.06 12.05 15.46
N ASP A 20 -2.37 12.10 16.75
CA ASP A 20 -1.61 12.81 17.78
C ASP A 20 -1.24 11.85 18.93
N PRO A 21 0.05 11.55 19.17
CA PRO A 21 1.24 12.00 18.44
C PRO A 21 1.33 11.46 17.00
N ARG A 22 2.18 12.05 16.16
CA ARG A 22 2.37 11.57 14.79
C ARG A 22 2.81 10.09 14.75
N PRO A 23 2.36 9.29 13.76
CA PRO A 23 2.77 7.90 13.64
C PRO A 23 4.29 7.75 13.45
N ASN A 24 4.88 6.78 14.16
CA ASN A 24 6.30 6.45 14.10
C ASN A 24 6.57 5.05 13.51
N ALA A 25 5.52 4.34 13.10
CA ALA A 25 5.62 3.07 12.38
C ALA A 25 4.39 2.89 11.48
N PHE A 26 4.59 2.18 10.37
CA PHE A 26 3.54 1.90 9.39
C PHE A 26 3.53 0.42 9.02
N GLN A 27 2.33 -0.12 8.86
CA GLN A 27 2.10 -1.47 8.33
C GLN A 27 1.43 -1.36 6.97
N TRP A 28 1.79 -2.25 6.05
CA TRP A 28 1.28 -2.26 4.68
C TRP A 28 0.89 -3.67 4.27
N THR A 29 -0.31 -3.85 3.74
CA THR A 29 -0.77 -5.13 3.19
C THR A 29 -1.37 -4.93 1.81
N LEU A 30 -1.31 -5.98 0.99
CA LEU A 30 -2.05 -6.10 -0.27
C LEU A 30 -3.10 -7.18 -0.09
N ASN A 31 -4.33 -6.94 -0.53
CA ASN A 31 -5.40 -7.92 -0.56
C ASN A 31 -5.99 -8.02 -1.97
N ASN A 32 -5.98 -9.23 -2.53
CA ASN A 32 -6.66 -9.56 -3.78
C ASN A 32 -7.08 -11.04 -3.81
N THR A 33 -7.85 -11.42 -4.83
CA THR A 33 -8.35 -12.80 -5.01
C THR A 33 -7.29 -13.79 -5.48
N ILE A 34 -6.17 -13.32 -6.05
CA ILE A 34 -5.13 -14.18 -6.65
C ILE A 34 -4.16 -14.70 -5.57
N ARG A 35 -3.73 -13.84 -4.66
CA ARG A 35 -2.73 -14.13 -3.61
C ARG A 35 -3.30 -14.06 -2.19
N GLY A 36 -4.56 -13.66 -2.03
CA GLY A 36 -5.13 -13.34 -0.73
C GLY A 36 -4.48 -12.10 -0.11
N THR A 37 -4.47 -12.04 1.23
CA THR A 37 -3.82 -10.95 1.96
C THR A 37 -2.34 -11.24 2.18
N VAL A 38 -1.48 -10.33 1.75
CA VAL A 38 -0.01 -10.44 1.84
C VAL A 38 0.56 -9.21 2.55
N ASP A 39 1.45 -9.44 3.53
CA ASP A 39 2.24 -8.39 4.17
C ASP A 39 3.35 -7.89 3.22
N LEU A 40 3.37 -6.57 2.97
CA LEU A 40 4.32 -5.92 2.08
C LEU A 40 5.67 -5.59 2.75
N LYS A 41 5.77 -5.68 4.08
CA LYS A 41 6.98 -5.34 4.85
C LYS A 41 8.21 -6.11 4.39
N ARG A 42 8.07 -7.39 4.03
CA ARG A 42 9.21 -8.20 3.55
C ARG A 42 9.72 -7.74 2.18
N ARG A 43 8.81 -7.32 1.30
CA ARG A 43 9.16 -6.85 -0.06
C ARG A 43 9.65 -5.42 -0.06
N HIS A 44 9.16 -4.61 0.87
CA HIS A 44 9.50 -3.20 1.01
C HIS A 44 9.89 -2.90 2.46
N PRO A 45 11.10 -3.31 2.90
CA PRO A 45 11.51 -3.23 4.31
C PRO A 45 11.84 -1.80 4.77
N ARG A 46 12.11 -0.89 3.84
CA ARG A 46 12.44 0.52 4.13
C ARG A 46 11.23 1.45 4.03
N THR A 47 10.04 0.89 3.85
CA THR A 47 8.82 1.68 3.68
C THR A 47 8.38 2.28 5.00
N PHE A 48 8.02 3.57 4.95
CA PHE A 48 7.44 4.27 6.08
C PHE A 48 6.01 4.70 5.72
N ASN A 49 5.73 6.00 5.69
CA ASN A 49 4.45 6.55 5.25
C ASN A 49 4.29 6.55 3.72
N ILE A 50 5.37 6.40 2.94
CA ILE A 50 5.30 6.30 1.47
C ILE A 50 5.74 4.92 1.01
N LEU A 51 4.87 4.23 0.28
CA LEU A 51 5.14 2.95 -0.39
C LEU A 51 5.49 3.16 -1.86
N HIS A 52 6.74 2.84 -2.20
CA HIS A 52 7.23 2.74 -3.58
C HIS A 52 6.84 1.37 -4.14
N TYR A 53 5.73 1.33 -4.86
CA TYR A 53 5.11 0.09 -5.35
C TYR A 53 5.34 -0.10 -6.85
N VAL A 54 5.68 -1.32 -7.26
CA VAL A 54 5.86 -1.69 -8.67
C VAL A 54 5.10 -2.99 -8.92
N PRO A 55 3.91 -2.96 -9.55
CA PRO A 55 3.18 -4.18 -9.88
C PRO A 55 3.92 -4.93 -10.99
N ARG A 56 4.33 -6.17 -10.74
CA ARG A 56 5.08 -6.99 -11.72
C ARG A 56 4.25 -8.10 -12.33
N TYR A 57 3.18 -8.51 -11.64
CA TYR A 57 2.30 -9.59 -12.05
C TYR A 57 0.84 -9.21 -11.79
N LEU A 58 -0.11 -9.93 -12.41
CA LEU A 58 -1.54 -9.72 -12.17
C LEU A 58 -1.92 -9.78 -10.68
N GLY A 59 -1.28 -10.68 -9.92
CA GLY A 59 -1.46 -10.81 -8.47
C GLY A 59 -0.85 -9.70 -7.62
N ASP A 60 -0.28 -8.66 -8.22
CA ASP A 60 0.19 -7.46 -7.54
C ASP A 60 -0.83 -6.31 -7.63
N TYR A 61 -1.87 -6.43 -8.45
CA TYR A 61 -3.00 -5.50 -8.46
C TYR A 61 -4.01 -5.88 -7.36
N GLY A 62 -4.73 -4.90 -6.82
CA GLY A 62 -5.67 -5.12 -5.73
C GLY A 62 -5.76 -3.96 -4.76
N THR A 63 -6.18 -4.26 -3.54
CA THR A 63 -6.37 -3.26 -2.50
C THR A 63 -5.18 -3.24 -1.55
N ILE A 64 -4.46 -2.13 -1.53
CA ILE A 64 -3.42 -1.85 -0.55
C ILE A 64 -4.04 -1.16 0.65
N MET A 65 -3.74 -1.70 1.84
CA MET A 65 -4.17 -1.15 3.12
C MET A 65 -2.95 -0.76 3.92
N CYS A 66 -3.03 0.37 4.62
CA CYS A 66 -1.98 0.80 5.52
C CYS A 66 -2.53 1.24 6.88
N TRP A 67 -1.70 1.06 7.91
CA TRP A 67 -2.01 1.46 9.28
C TRP A 67 -0.85 2.26 9.86
N GLY A 68 -1.18 3.42 10.44
CA GLY A 68 -0.24 4.16 11.29
C GLY A 68 -0.24 3.61 12.71
N LYS A 69 0.93 3.63 13.36
CA LYS A 69 1.12 3.32 14.77
C LYS A 69 1.90 4.44 15.47
N ASN A 70 1.46 4.80 16.67
CA ASN A 70 2.13 5.72 17.58
C ASN A 70 2.08 5.18 19.02
N SER A 71 2.39 6.02 20.02
CA SER A 71 2.30 5.67 21.45
C SER A 71 0.86 5.50 21.96
N ALA A 72 -0.14 6.11 21.32
CA ALA A 72 -1.55 5.94 21.67
C ALA A 72 -2.10 4.59 21.17
N GLY A 73 -1.54 4.05 20.09
CA GLY A 73 -1.88 2.72 19.59
C GLY A 73 -1.70 2.56 18.09
N VAL A 74 -2.39 1.57 17.53
CA VAL A 74 -2.48 1.33 16.08
C VAL A 74 -3.85 1.82 15.60
N GLN A 75 -3.88 2.42 14.42
CA GLN A 75 -5.10 2.80 13.74
C GLN A 75 -6.08 1.62 13.67
N ARG A 76 -7.37 1.83 13.96
CA ARG A 76 -8.38 0.75 13.89
C ARG A 76 -8.85 0.47 12.46
N ILE A 77 -9.00 1.54 11.68
CA ILE A 77 -9.47 1.49 10.29
C ILE A 77 -8.28 1.88 9.39
N PRO A 78 -7.83 1.03 8.47
CA PRO A 78 -6.72 1.36 7.58
C PRO A 78 -7.06 2.48 6.60
N CYS A 79 -6.04 3.18 6.10
CA CYS A 79 -6.20 3.93 4.86
C CYS A 79 -6.17 2.94 3.68
N ILE A 80 -7.06 3.15 2.71
CA ILE A 80 -7.33 2.21 1.60
C ILE A 80 -6.96 2.84 0.25
N SER A 81 -6.12 2.14 -0.50
CA SER A 81 -5.75 2.47 -1.87
C SER A 81 -5.99 1.28 -2.81
N HIS A 82 -6.49 1.54 -4.01
CA HIS A 82 -6.70 0.53 -5.03
C HIS A 82 -5.66 0.69 -6.12
N ILE A 83 -4.98 -0.41 -6.47
CA ILE A 83 -4.02 -0.48 -7.56
C ILE A 83 -4.67 -1.30 -8.67
N ALA A 84 -5.00 -0.62 -9.76
CA ALA A 84 -5.64 -1.21 -10.94
C ALA A 84 -4.66 -1.19 -12.12
N PRO A 85 -4.76 -2.16 -13.04
CA PRO A 85 -3.99 -2.11 -14.28
C PRO A 85 -4.43 -0.89 -15.10
N GLU A 86 -3.47 -0.09 -15.53
CA GLU A 86 -3.68 0.82 -16.65
C GLU A 86 -3.45 0.06 -17.95
N GLY A 87 -4.24 0.35 -18.98
CA GLY A 87 -4.03 -0.25 -20.30
C GLY A 87 -2.60 -0.05 -20.78
N GLU A 88 -2.04 -1.02 -21.49
CA GLU A 88 -0.72 -0.89 -22.11
C GLU A 88 -0.69 0.32 -23.05
N LYS A 89 0.38 1.12 -22.96
CA LYS A 89 0.72 2.05 -24.04
C LYS A 89 1.10 1.18 -25.25
N VAL A 90 0.16 1.06 -26.19
CA VAL A 90 0.34 0.40 -27.50
C VAL A 90 1.41 1.12 -28.31
#